data_AF-A0A7T6XRR6-F1
#
_entry.id   AF-A0A7T6XRR6-F1
#
_cell.length_a   1.000
_cell.length_b   1.000
_cell.length_c   1.000
_cell.angle_alpha   90.00
_cell.angle_beta   90.00
_cell.angle_gamma   90.00
#
_symmetry.space_group_name_H-M   'P 1'
#
loop_
_entity.id
_entity.type
_entity.pdbx_description
1 polymer ?
#
loop_
_entity_poly.entity_id
_entity_poly.type
_entity_poly.pdbx_seq_one_letter_code
_entity_poly.pdbx_strand_id
1 'polypeptide(L)'
;MADSSSSAAPSGASKPQAAPKPPNPAFKMMGLPNMRFKLPSRNWMIFLTITGSFTGALIYDRREKRRVQQKWSELVAHISKETLPVDQMRRKLTVYLAAPPGDGLRVARDHFKEYVKPILVAAALDYTVVEGRREGDVRANTAENIRKLRRKAGEPSSAVEEAGVDAVVAATRAHIGVTDEPGPKGDLIIGRHTWKEYIRGLHEGWLGPLDAPPPPLEELTADTPKDISAEKLVSLANPEIASIDSPEFSEEKKDEIPEPKIEEPEKEEEKPAKPAGPTPAYIYPSEYSSAILPHTIPQSFDSSIPVEFPHLLGFLNTPIRVYRFLTQRHLAEDVGREVAALVLANSARPYHENTLSVDSEPTAANVDPTPSPDSSFTDLTPRNHEQQTVMEAAESEWHKSVHKRDEDGNLKEREWLDDVVLDQRIASRMQRATLSLEDEARSQRIAEQQEYILGEERPAPVPFWKRMWIDYGYGESDEVLRRKPILGNIDGEDVQ
;
A
#
# COMPACT_ATOMS: atom_id res chain seq x y z
N MET A 1 -9.03 45.74 56.40
CA MET A 1 -10.39 45.31 56.77
C MET A 1 -10.34 43.81 56.99
N ALA A 2 -10.40 43.42 58.28
CA ALA A 2 -10.67 42.10 58.86
C ALA A 2 -10.02 40.84 58.25
N ASP A 3 -8.87 40.45 58.81
CA ASP A 3 -8.57 39.04 59.07
C ASP A 3 -9.46 38.56 60.23
N SER A 4 -10.23 37.49 60.02
CA SER A 4 -10.95 36.81 61.10
C SER A 4 -11.19 35.35 60.75
N SER A 5 -10.64 34.51 61.62
CA SER A 5 -10.81 33.07 61.78
C SER A 5 -12.16 32.47 61.34
N SER A 6 -12.08 31.37 60.59
CA SER A 6 -13.16 30.39 60.52
C SER A 6 -12.60 28.98 60.76
N SER A 7 -12.66 28.60 62.04
CA SER A 7 -13.05 27.29 62.57
C SER A 7 -12.71 26.04 61.74
N ALA A 8 -11.68 25.31 62.17
CA ALA A 8 -11.52 23.90 61.88
C ALA A 8 -12.65 23.10 62.56
N ALA A 9 -13.48 22.43 61.75
CA ALA A 9 -14.49 21.50 62.25
C ALA A 9 -13.82 20.25 62.86
N PRO A 10 -14.33 19.72 63.98
CA PRO A 10 -13.76 18.54 64.61
C PRO A 10 -14.00 17.30 63.75
N SER A 11 -12.93 16.54 63.55
CA SER A 11 -12.90 15.22 62.93
C SER A 11 -14.00 14.33 63.47
N GLY A 12 -14.96 14.01 62.61
CA GLY A 12 -16.05 13.08 62.90
C GLY A 12 -15.53 11.73 63.38
N ALA A 13 -16.15 11.25 64.46
CA ALA A 13 -15.92 9.97 65.10
C ALA A 13 -15.73 8.82 64.10
N SER A 14 -14.59 8.14 64.21
CA SER A 14 -14.35 6.85 63.57
C SER A 14 -15.39 5.84 64.06
N LYS A 15 -16.28 5.40 63.16
CA LYS A 15 -17.14 4.23 63.41
C LYS A 15 -16.27 3.03 63.83
N PRO A 16 -16.68 2.23 64.82
CA PRO A 16 -15.92 1.03 65.21
C PRO A 16 -15.80 0.08 64.02
N GLN A 17 -14.57 -0.34 63.71
CA GLN A 17 -14.31 -1.37 62.71
C GLN A 17 -15.02 -2.65 63.14
N ALA A 18 -15.99 -3.10 62.33
CA ALA A 18 -16.66 -4.37 62.53
C ALA A 18 -15.63 -5.52 62.55
N ALA A 19 -15.78 -6.45 63.49
CA ALA A 19 -14.92 -7.62 63.64
C ALA A 19 -14.78 -8.39 62.30
N PRO A 20 -13.60 -8.95 62.00
CA PRO A 20 -13.36 -9.63 60.73
C PRO A 20 -14.29 -10.85 60.60
N LYS A 21 -15.15 -10.83 59.58
CA LYS A 21 -16.06 -11.94 59.25
C LYS A 21 -15.28 -13.27 59.10
N PRO A 22 -15.84 -14.40 59.58
CA PRO A 22 -15.15 -15.70 59.56
C PRO A 22 -14.77 -16.13 58.13
N PRO A 23 -13.67 -16.88 57.97
CA PRO A 23 -13.21 -17.37 56.66
C PRO A 23 -14.25 -18.29 56.02
N ASN A 24 -14.32 -18.29 54.68
CA ASN A 24 -15.27 -19.14 53.94
C ASN A 24 -14.89 -20.62 54.14
N PRO A 25 -15.76 -21.47 54.72
CA PRO A 25 -15.42 -22.83 55.12
C PRO A 25 -14.93 -23.71 53.95
N ALA A 26 -15.42 -23.46 52.73
CA ALA A 26 -15.02 -24.20 51.54
C ALA A 26 -13.52 -24.02 51.19
N PHE A 27 -12.98 -22.79 51.29
CA PHE A 27 -11.56 -22.55 51.02
C PHE A 27 -10.66 -23.12 52.11
N LYS A 28 -11.13 -23.13 53.36
CA LYS A 28 -10.44 -23.75 54.49
C LYS A 28 -10.33 -25.28 54.33
N MET A 29 -11.37 -25.92 53.80
CA MET A 29 -11.37 -27.37 53.53
C MET A 29 -10.47 -27.76 52.35
N MET A 30 -10.24 -26.87 51.38
CA MET A 30 -9.34 -27.09 50.24
C MET A 30 -7.88 -26.68 50.52
N GLY A 31 -7.53 -26.26 51.74
CA GLY A 31 -6.18 -25.80 52.08
C GLY A 31 -5.74 -24.51 51.38
N LEU A 32 -6.67 -23.81 50.73
CA LEU A 32 -6.37 -22.58 49.98
C LEU A 32 -6.38 -21.37 50.93
N PRO A 33 -5.48 -20.40 50.73
CA PRO A 33 -5.52 -19.15 51.48
C PRO A 33 -6.88 -18.48 51.29
N ASN A 34 -7.37 -17.80 52.33
CA ASN A 34 -8.69 -17.18 52.32
C ASN A 34 -8.70 -15.95 51.39
N MET A 35 -8.80 -16.18 50.08
CA MET A 35 -8.83 -15.14 49.05
C MET A 35 -10.16 -14.38 49.15
N ARG A 36 -10.13 -13.23 49.83
CA ARG A 36 -11.25 -12.31 49.89
C ARG A 36 -11.30 -11.52 48.59
N PHE A 37 -11.93 -12.07 47.56
CA PHE A 37 -12.28 -11.34 46.34
C PHE A 37 -13.33 -10.27 46.67
N LYS A 38 -12.89 -9.16 47.26
CA LYS A 38 -13.72 -7.96 47.38
C LYS A 38 -13.93 -7.43 45.97
N LEU A 39 -15.19 -7.22 45.62
CA LEU A 39 -15.54 -6.53 44.37
C LEU A 39 -14.77 -5.21 44.31
N PRO A 40 -14.19 -4.85 43.14
CA PRO A 40 -13.57 -3.55 42.97
C PRO A 40 -14.57 -2.43 43.30
N SER A 41 -14.09 -1.27 43.72
CA SER A 41 -14.97 -0.12 43.99
C SER A 41 -15.71 0.31 42.71
N ARG A 42 -16.80 1.09 42.83
CA ARG A 42 -17.60 1.57 41.68
C ARG A 42 -16.74 2.18 40.57
N ASN A 43 -15.80 3.05 40.92
CA ASN A 43 -14.92 3.71 39.94
C ASN A 43 -13.98 2.69 39.26
N TRP A 44 -13.48 1.71 40.01
CA TRP A 44 -12.69 0.61 39.45
C TRP A 44 -13.51 -0.28 38.52
N MET A 45 -14.77 -0.59 38.86
CA MET A 45 -15.64 -1.35 37.96
C MET A 45 -15.92 -0.58 36.67
N ILE A 46 -16.19 0.73 36.74
CA ILE A 46 -16.36 1.57 35.55
C ILE A 46 -15.08 1.57 34.70
N PHE A 47 -13.93 1.75 35.33
CA PHE A 47 -12.64 1.72 34.63
C PHE A 47 -12.38 0.37 33.94
N LEU A 48 -12.54 -0.74 34.67
CA LEU A 48 -12.30 -2.10 34.15
C LEU A 48 -13.30 -2.48 33.06
N THR A 49 -14.55 -2.04 33.15
CA THR A 49 -15.56 -2.31 32.10
C THR A 49 -15.29 -1.54 30.82
N ILE A 50 -14.92 -0.25 30.91
CA ILE A 50 -14.57 0.55 29.73
C ILE A 50 -13.27 0.04 29.09
N THR A 51 -12.22 -0.15 29.87
CA THR A 51 -10.94 -0.65 29.34
C THR A 51 -11.05 -2.09 28.84
N GLY A 52 -11.75 -2.95 29.58
CA GLY A 52 -12.01 -4.34 29.20
C GLY A 52 -12.84 -4.47 27.91
N SER A 53 -13.87 -3.65 27.73
CA SER A 53 -14.68 -3.66 26.50
C SER A 53 -13.89 -3.16 25.29
N PHE A 54 -13.13 -2.07 25.42
CA PHE A 54 -12.29 -1.55 24.34
C PHE A 54 -11.17 -2.53 23.94
N THR A 55 -10.47 -3.09 24.94
CA THR A 55 -9.43 -4.11 24.68
C THR A 55 -10.01 -5.38 24.09
N GLY A 56 -11.19 -5.82 24.56
CA GLY A 56 -11.93 -6.94 23.99
C GLY A 56 -12.28 -6.71 22.51
N ALA A 57 -12.79 -5.52 22.17
CA ALA A 57 -13.09 -5.15 20.78
C ALA A 57 -11.84 -5.17 19.89
N LEU A 58 -10.72 -4.63 20.38
CA LEU A 58 -9.44 -4.61 19.66
C LEU A 58 -8.90 -6.02 19.41
N ILE A 59 -8.92 -6.89 20.43
CA ILE A 59 -8.47 -8.28 20.31
C ILE A 59 -9.39 -9.05 19.34
N TYR A 60 -10.70 -8.82 19.43
CA TYR A 60 -11.67 -9.42 18.53
C TYR A 60 -11.41 -9.04 17.07
N ASP A 61 -11.30 -7.74 16.78
CA ASP A 61 -11.09 -7.28 15.40
C ASP A 61 -9.76 -7.78 14.82
N ARG A 62 -8.66 -7.77 15.61
CA ARG A 62 -7.38 -8.36 15.19
C ARG A 62 -7.47 -9.87 14.94
N ARG A 63 -8.28 -10.59 15.72
CA ARG A 63 -8.49 -12.03 15.52
C ARG A 63 -9.28 -12.28 14.23
N GLU A 64 -10.36 -11.54 14.00
CA GLU A 64 -11.16 -11.67 12.77
C GLU A 64 -10.35 -11.24 11.54
N LYS A 65 -9.61 -10.14 11.60
CA LYS A 65 -8.70 -9.72 10.54
C LYS A 65 -7.70 -10.81 10.16
N ARG A 66 -7.09 -11.48 11.15
CA ARG A 66 -6.18 -12.62 10.89
C ARG A 66 -6.89 -13.81 10.25
N ARG A 67 -8.13 -14.10 10.65
CA ARG A 67 -8.93 -15.16 10.01
C ARG A 67 -9.23 -14.84 8.55
N VAL A 68 -9.59 -13.59 8.27
CA VAL A 68 -9.83 -13.10 6.91
C VAL A 68 -8.55 -13.19 6.06
N GLN A 69 -7.42 -12.74 6.60
CA GLN A 69 -6.13 -12.88 5.92
C GLN A 69 -5.79 -14.35 5.63
N GLN A 70 -6.01 -15.24 6.61
CA GLN A 70 -5.80 -16.69 6.44
C GLN A 70 -6.73 -17.26 5.36
N LYS A 71 -8.02 -16.91 5.37
CA LYS A 71 -9.01 -17.33 4.36
C LYS A 71 -8.50 -17.05 2.93
N TRP A 72 -8.12 -15.79 2.65
CA TRP A 72 -7.66 -15.40 1.32
C TRP A 72 -6.28 -15.97 0.97
N SER A 73 -5.39 -16.11 1.97
CA SER A 73 -4.08 -16.73 1.78
C SER A 73 -4.21 -18.22 1.43
N GLU A 74 -5.08 -18.96 2.14
CA GLU A 74 -5.33 -20.39 1.92
C GLU A 74 -5.99 -20.66 0.56
N LEU A 75 -6.89 -19.76 0.13
CA LEU A 75 -7.53 -19.83 -1.19
C LEU A 75 -6.47 -19.80 -2.31
N VAL A 76 -5.51 -18.89 -2.20
CA VAL A 76 -4.45 -18.65 -3.20
C VAL A 76 -3.24 -19.58 -3.06
N ALA A 77 -3.01 -20.16 -1.88
CA ALA A 77 -1.78 -20.89 -1.56
C ALA A 77 -1.46 -22.09 -2.46
N HIS A 78 -2.44 -22.63 -3.19
CA HIS A 78 -2.22 -23.71 -4.13
C HIS A 78 -1.30 -23.33 -5.30
N ILE A 79 -1.29 -22.05 -5.71
CA ILE A 79 -0.42 -21.53 -6.79
C ILE A 79 1.07 -21.75 -6.45
N SER A 80 1.44 -21.58 -5.18
CA SER A 80 2.82 -21.75 -4.73
C SER A 80 3.36 -23.18 -4.90
N LYS A 81 2.47 -24.17 -5.07
CA LYS A 81 2.80 -25.59 -5.15
C LYS A 81 2.81 -26.14 -6.56
N GLU A 82 2.29 -25.40 -7.54
CA GLU A 82 2.32 -25.89 -8.92
C GLU A 82 3.77 -25.84 -9.42
N THR A 83 4.15 -26.91 -10.11
CA THR A 83 5.50 -27.08 -10.63
C THR A 83 5.68 -26.26 -11.90
N LEU A 84 6.76 -25.49 -11.98
CA LEU A 84 7.16 -24.78 -13.19
C LEU A 84 8.34 -25.46 -13.89
N PRO A 85 8.44 -25.33 -15.23
CA PRO A 85 9.66 -25.60 -15.97
C PRO A 85 10.85 -24.77 -15.48
N VAL A 86 12.08 -25.29 -15.64
CA VAL A 86 13.33 -24.65 -15.17
C VAL A 86 13.67 -23.39 -15.98
N ASP A 87 13.21 -23.33 -17.23
CA ASP A 87 13.35 -22.21 -18.16
C ASP A 87 12.28 -21.12 -17.96
N GLN A 88 11.36 -21.30 -17.01
CA GLN A 88 10.26 -20.36 -16.78
C GLN A 88 10.29 -19.74 -15.38
N MET A 89 10.05 -18.43 -15.32
CA MET A 89 9.82 -17.70 -14.08
C MET A 89 8.32 -17.48 -13.87
N ARG A 90 7.84 -17.53 -12.62
CA ARG A 90 6.45 -17.15 -12.31
C ARG A 90 6.14 -15.74 -12.80
N ARG A 91 4.90 -15.50 -13.17
CA ARG A 91 4.44 -14.16 -13.56
C ARG A 91 4.66 -13.14 -12.42
N LYS A 92 5.05 -11.92 -12.80
CA LYS A 92 5.31 -10.80 -11.87
C LYS A 92 4.16 -9.80 -11.88
N LEU A 93 3.71 -9.39 -10.70
CA LEU A 93 2.66 -8.36 -10.54
C LEU A 93 3.28 -6.97 -10.30
N THR A 94 2.62 -5.90 -10.77
CA THR A 94 3.05 -4.53 -10.47
C THR A 94 2.14 -3.92 -9.42
N VAL A 95 2.71 -3.41 -8.33
CA VAL A 95 1.97 -2.76 -7.24
C VAL A 95 2.28 -1.27 -7.25
N TYR A 96 1.24 -0.45 -7.42
CA TYR A 96 1.33 1.00 -7.40
C TYR A 96 0.92 1.52 -6.02
N LEU A 97 1.81 2.32 -5.41
CA LEU A 97 1.63 2.91 -4.08
C LEU A 97 1.99 4.40 -4.16
N ALA A 98 1.11 5.29 -3.72
CA ALA A 98 1.45 6.69 -3.52
C ALA A 98 1.21 7.12 -2.07
N ALA A 99 1.98 8.10 -1.59
CA ALA A 99 1.72 8.76 -0.32
C ALA A 99 0.29 9.33 -0.33
N PRO A 100 -0.54 9.03 0.69
CA PRO A 100 -1.87 9.61 0.76
C PRO A 100 -1.79 11.14 0.86
N PRO A 101 -2.81 11.83 0.35
CA PRO A 101 -2.87 13.28 0.42
C PRO A 101 -2.74 13.80 1.85
N GLY A 102 -1.71 14.61 2.12
CA GLY A 102 -1.48 15.24 3.42
C GLY A 102 -0.72 14.39 4.45
N ASP A 103 -0.20 13.23 4.06
CA ASP A 103 0.67 12.39 4.90
C ASP A 103 1.78 11.73 4.04
N GLY A 104 2.67 10.95 4.66
CA GLY A 104 3.82 10.33 3.99
C GLY A 104 3.57 8.91 3.46
N LEU A 105 4.51 8.44 2.65
CA LEU A 105 4.49 7.10 2.03
C LEU A 105 4.44 5.93 3.04
N ARG A 106 4.80 6.16 4.30
CA ARG A 106 4.84 5.11 5.34
C ARG A 106 3.48 4.43 5.50
N VAL A 107 2.39 5.20 5.50
CA VAL A 107 1.05 4.65 5.72
C VAL A 107 0.64 3.72 4.57
N ALA A 108 0.95 4.09 3.32
CA ALA A 108 0.70 3.25 2.16
C ALA A 108 1.53 1.95 2.20
N ARG A 109 2.79 2.02 2.63
CA ARG A 109 3.65 0.84 2.81
C ARG A 109 3.14 -0.08 3.92
N ASP A 110 2.66 0.48 5.02
CA ASP A 110 2.10 -0.30 6.13
C ASP A 110 0.80 -0.99 5.70
N HIS A 111 -0.04 -0.30 4.91
CA HIS A 111 -1.23 -0.90 4.28
C HIS A 111 -0.88 -2.06 3.35
N PHE A 112 0.09 -1.88 2.47
CA PHE A 112 0.59 -2.95 1.60
C PHE A 112 1.10 -4.16 2.40
N LYS A 113 1.94 -3.92 3.42
CA LYS A 113 2.51 -4.99 4.25
C LYS A 113 1.44 -5.75 5.04
N GLU A 114 0.40 -5.05 5.49
CA GLU A 114 -0.61 -5.62 6.38
C GLU A 114 -1.71 -6.37 5.62
N TYR A 115 -2.20 -5.84 4.50
CA TYR A 115 -3.36 -6.42 3.79
C TYR A 115 -2.98 -7.18 2.53
N VAL A 116 -2.04 -6.67 1.73
CA VAL A 116 -1.75 -7.21 0.39
C VAL A 116 -0.64 -8.26 0.43
N LYS A 117 0.50 -7.92 1.05
CA LYS A 117 1.71 -8.75 1.07
C LYS A 117 1.46 -10.20 1.54
N PRO A 118 0.67 -10.47 2.61
CA PRO A 118 0.45 -11.84 3.05
C PRO A 118 -0.13 -12.74 1.97
N ILE A 119 -1.03 -12.22 1.14
CA ILE A 119 -1.71 -12.98 0.07
C ILE A 119 -0.74 -13.24 -1.08
N LEU A 120 0.04 -12.24 -1.50
CA LEU A 120 1.07 -12.40 -2.53
C LEU A 120 2.15 -13.40 -2.14
N VAL A 121 2.57 -13.36 -0.87
CA VAL A 121 3.56 -14.30 -0.32
C VAL A 121 3.00 -15.71 -0.23
N ALA A 122 1.72 -15.88 0.15
CA ALA A 122 1.07 -17.19 0.15
C ALA A 122 1.01 -17.81 -1.26
N ALA A 123 0.88 -16.99 -2.30
CA ALA A 123 0.91 -17.40 -3.70
C ALA A 123 2.32 -17.73 -4.23
N ALA A 124 3.37 -17.32 -3.52
CA ALA A 124 4.74 -17.26 -4.03
C ALA A 124 4.90 -16.47 -5.34
N LEU A 125 4.14 -15.36 -5.49
CA LEU A 125 4.25 -14.46 -6.64
C LEU A 125 5.20 -13.29 -6.36
N ASP A 126 6.10 -13.05 -7.31
CA ASP A 126 6.96 -11.88 -7.30
C ASP A 126 6.19 -10.61 -7.66
N TYR A 127 6.60 -9.49 -7.08
CA TYR A 127 5.99 -8.19 -7.36
C TYR A 127 7.03 -7.08 -7.54
N THR A 128 6.77 -6.15 -8.46
CA THR A 128 7.44 -4.84 -8.55
C THR A 128 6.61 -3.83 -7.79
N VAL A 129 7.27 -2.91 -7.07
CA VAL A 129 6.57 -1.80 -6.41
C VAL A 129 6.96 -0.49 -7.08
N VAL A 130 5.96 0.25 -7.56
CA VAL A 130 6.12 1.62 -8.06
C VAL A 130 5.62 2.56 -6.96
N GLU A 131 6.54 3.34 -6.38
CA GLU A 131 6.26 4.23 -5.26
C GLU A 131 6.23 5.69 -5.70
N GLY A 132 5.18 6.43 -5.33
CA GLY A 132 5.10 7.89 -5.47
C GLY A 132 5.17 8.58 -4.10
N ARG A 133 6.14 9.49 -3.92
CA ARG A 133 6.26 10.28 -2.68
C ARG A 133 5.49 11.58 -2.78
N ARG A 134 5.45 12.16 -3.98
CA ARG A 134 4.76 13.40 -4.34
C ARG A 134 3.66 13.09 -5.34
N GLU A 135 2.67 13.98 -5.40
CA GLU A 135 1.67 14.02 -6.47
C GLU A 135 2.39 14.04 -7.83
N GLY A 136 1.98 13.15 -8.73
CA GLY A 136 2.52 13.02 -10.09
C GLY A 136 3.68 12.04 -10.25
N ASP A 137 4.28 11.54 -9.16
CA ASP A 137 5.38 10.58 -9.23
C ASP A 137 4.92 9.23 -9.83
N VAL A 138 3.73 8.73 -9.48
CA VAL A 138 3.24 7.46 -10.02
C VAL A 138 2.90 7.60 -11.49
N ARG A 139 2.30 8.72 -11.86
CA ARG A 139 1.98 9.10 -13.23
C ARG A 139 3.25 9.15 -14.10
N ALA A 140 4.28 9.85 -13.65
CA ALA A 140 5.59 9.93 -14.30
C ALA A 140 6.22 8.53 -14.50
N ASN A 141 6.32 7.74 -13.43
CA ASN A 141 6.92 6.39 -13.48
C ASN A 141 6.15 5.45 -14.42
N THR A 142 4.82 5.51 -14.40
CA THR A 142 3.97 4.69 -15.27
C THR A 142 4.16 5.07 -16.73
N ALA A 143 4.15 6.37 -17.04
CA ALA A 143 4.38 6.86 -18.40
C ALA A 143 5.78 6.50 -18.90
N GLU A 144 6.82 6.65 -18.08
CA GLU A 144 8.18 6.25 -18.41
C GLU A 144 8.33 4.75 -18.66
N ASN A 145 7.67 3.91 -17.85
CA ASN A 145 7.68 2.46 -18.06
C ASN A 145 7.03 2.09 -19.40
N ILE A 146 5.90 2.71 -19.75
CA ILE A 146 5.26 2.50 -21.05
C ILE A 146 6.14 3.00 -22.20
N ARG A 147 6.80 4.17 -22.06
CA ARG A 147 7.76 4.66 -23.07
C ARG A 147 8.91 3.68 -23.26
N LYS A 148 9.47 3.12 -22.18
CA LYS A 148 10.51 2.07 -22.26
C LYS A 148 10.00 0.83 -22.99
N LEU A 149 8.75 0.42 -22.76
CA LEU A 149 8.15 -0.69 -23.50
C LEU A 149 8.03 -0.38 -24.99
N ARG A 150 7.58 0.82 -25.35
CA ARG A 150 7.45 1.28 -26.74
C ARG A 150 8.79 1.38 -27.47
N ARG A 151 9.84 1.88 -26.80
CA ARG A 151 11.21 1.90 -27.35
C ARG A 151 11.75 0.50 -27.61
N LYS A 152 11.56 -0.42 -26.65
CA LYS A 152 11.92 -1.84 -26.82
C LYS A 152 11.16 -2.53 -27.97
N ALA A 153 9.95 -2.07 -28.27
CA ALA A 153 9.18 -2.54 -29.42
C ALA A 153 9.66 -1.96 -30.78
N GLY A 154 10.66 -1.06 -30.78
CA GLY A 154 11.31 -0.55 -31.98
C GLY A 154 10.80 0.81 -32.47
N GLU A 155 10.05 1.56 -31.65
CA GLU A 155 9.67 2.93 -32.02
C GLU A 155 10.88 3.87 -32.02
N PRO A 156 11.02 4.77 -33.03
CA PRO A 156 12.14 5.68 -33.11
C PRO A 156 12.07 6.72 -31.98
N SER A 157 13.11 6.76 -31.14
CA SER A 157 13.29 7.78 -30.09
C SER A 157 14.70 8.35 -30.11
N SER A 158 14.84 9.64 -29.82
CA SER A 158 16.15 10.30 -29.68
C SER A 158 16.76 10.16 -28.27
N ALA A 159 15.95 9.79 -27.28
CA ALA A 159 16.42 9.59 -25.90
C ALA A 159 17.37 8.37 -25.78
N VAL A 160 18.53 8.59 -25.14
CA VAL A 160 19.48 7.53 -24.79
C VAL A 160 18.91 6.66 -23.67
N GLU A 161 18.84 5.36 -23.89
CA GLU A 161 18.38 4.42 -22.87
C GLU A 161 19.44 4.26 -21.77
N GLU A 162 19.14 4.77 -20.57
CA GLU A 162 19.88 4.36 -19.37
C GLU A 162 19.47 2.91 -19.03
N ALA A 163 20.38 1.96 -19.29
CA ALA A 163 20.17 0.55 -18.96
C ALA A 163 20.15 0.37 -17.44
N GLY A 164 18.95 0.38 -16.85
CA GLY A 164 18.76 0.05 -15.45
C GLY A 164 19.10 -1.42 -15.15
N VAL A 165 19.41 -1.72 -13.88
CA VAL A 165 19.77 -3.07 -13.43
C VAL A 165 18.75 -4.13 -13.86
N ASP A 166 17.45 -3.84 -13.72
CA ASP A 166 16.38 -4.76 -14.14
C ASP A 166 16.39 -5.05 -15.64
N ALA A 167 16.76 -4.07 -16.47
CA ALA A 167 16.84 -4.26 -17.92
C ALA A 167 18.05 -5.13 -18.30
N VAL A 168 19.19 -4.94 -17.63
CA VAL A 168 20.40 -5.78 -17.81
C VAL A 168 20.11 -7.22 -17.39
N VAL A 169 19.44 -7.40 -16.25
CA VAL A 169 19.03 -8.72 -15.77
C VAL A 169 18.04 -9.37 -16.74
N ALA A 170 17.06 -8.64 -17.26
CA ALA A 170 16.12 -9.16 -18.25
C ALA A 170 16.81 -9.55 -19.57
N ALA A 171 17.76 -8.75 -20.05
CA ALA A 171 18.53 -9.08 -21.26
C ALA A 171 19.40 -10.34 -21.06
N THR A 172 20.02 -10.47 -19.88
CA THR A 172 20.80 -11.65 -19.51
C THR A 172 19.92 -12.90 -19.46
N ARG A 173 18.73 -12.80 -18.86
CA ARG A 173 17.73 -13.89 -18.84
C ARG A 173 17.27 -14.28 -20.24
N ALA A 174 16.97 -13.30 -21.08
CA ALA A 174 16.59 -13.55 -22.48
C ALA A 174 17.72 -14.27 -23.26
N HIS A 175 18.99 -13.92 -23.01
CA HIS A 175 20.13 -14.62 -23.61
C HIS A 175 20.28 -16.07 -23.10
N ILE A 176 19.96 -16.34 -21.84
CA ILE A 176 19.97 -17.70 -21.27
C ILE A 176 18.75 -18.52 -21.74
N GLY A 177 17.72 -17.86 -22.29
CA GLY A 177 16.47 -18.49 -22.71
C GLY A 177 15.45 -18.62 -21.59
N VAL A 178 15.60 -17.86 -20.49
CA VAL A 178 14.61 -17.83 -19.40
C VAL A 178 13.49 -16.86 -19.76
N THR A 179 12.25 -17.36 -19.78
CA THR A 179 11.05 -16.58 -20.12
C THR A 179 10.10 -16.44 -18.93
N ASP A 180 9.32 -15.36 -18.89
CA ASP A 180 8.21 -15.24 -17.95
C ASP A 180 7.11 -16.26 -18.31
N GLU A 181 6.41 -16.77 -17.30
CA GLU A 181 5.22 -17.62 -17.45
C GLU A 181 4.18 -16.93 -18.35
N PRO A 182 3.64 -17.64 -19.35
CA PRO A 182 2.62 -17.09 -20.23
C PRO A 182 1.32 -16.92 -19.45
N GLY A 183 0.97 -15.67 -19.14
CA GLY A 183 -0.26 -15.35 -18.43
C GLY A 183 -0.50 -13.85 -18.40
N PRO A 184 -1.73 -13.42 -18.11
CA PRO A 184 -2.03 -12.01 -17.93
C PRO A 184 -1.22 -11.48 -16.76
N LYS A 185 -0.53 -10.35 -16.94
CA LYS A 185 0.07 -9.64 -15.81
C LYS A 185 -1.05 -8.87 -15.11
N GLY A 186 -0.73 -8.36 -13.93
CA GLY A 186 -1.70 -7.69 -13.09
C GLY A 186 -1.13 -6.46 -12.43
N ASP A 187 -1.85 -5.35 -12.57
CA ASP A 187 -1.56 -4.09 -11.90
C ASP A 187 -2.47 -3.94 -10.68
N LEU A 188 -1.87 -3.80 -9.50
CA LEU A 188 -2.56 -3.57 -8.24
C LEU A 188 -2.35 -2.11 -7.80
N ILE A 189 -3.43 -1.34 -7.72
CA ILE A 189 -3.34 0.10 -7.45
C ILE A 189 -3.95 0.42 -6.09
N ILE A 190 -3.14 0.89 -5.14
CA ILE A 190 -3.61 1.17 -3.78
C ILE A 190 -4.06 2.62 -3.63
N GLY A 191 -5.38 2.83 -3.49
CA GLY A 191 -6.01 4.11 -3.21
C GLY A 191 -6.45 4.92 -4.43
N ARG A 192 -7.44 5.80 -4.21
CA ARG A 192 -8.05 6.65 -5.24
C ARG A 192 -7.06 7.61 -5.89
N HIS A 193 -6.23 8.27 -5.08
CA HIS A 193 -5.19 9.20 -5.57
C HIS A 193 -4.21 8.49 -6.51
N THR A 194 -3.71 7.30 -6.12
CA THR A 194 -2.85 6.47 -6.96
C THR A 194 -3.57 6.02 -8.24
N TRP A 195 -4.87 5.70 -8.17
CA TRP A 195 -5.68 5.32 -9.33
C TRP A 195 -5.81 6.44 -10.36
N LYS A 196 -6.03 7.69 -9.91
CA LYS A 196 -6.06 8.86 -10.79
C LYS A 196 -4.72 9.05 -11.50
N GLU A 197 -3.61 8.98 -10.76
CA GLU A 197 -2.27 9.07 -11.33
C GLU A 197 -1.92 7.93 -12.29
N TYR A 198 -2.33 6.69 -11.95
CA TYR A 198 -2.12 5.53 -12.80
C TYR A 198 -2.84 5.69 -14.14
N ILE A 199 -4.13 6.05 -14.12
CA ILE A 199 -4.90 6.30 -15.36
C ILE A 199 -4.22 7.42 -16.15
N ARG A 200 -3.86 8.52 -15.50
CA ARG A 200 -3.22 9.66 -16.16
C ARG A 200 -1.89 9.25 -16.80
N GLY A 201 -1.07 8.48 -16.10
CA GLY A 201 0.21 7.96 -16.58
C GLY A 201 0.07 6.94 -17.70
N LEU A 202 -1.01 6.14 -17.69
CA LEU A 202 -1.34 5.20 -18.75
C LEU A 202 -1.66 5.95 -20.05
N HIS A 203 -2.51 6.98 -19.97
CA HIS A 203 -2.82 7.82 -21.12
C HIS A 203 -1.59 8.60 -21.61
N GLU A 204 -0.82 9.19 -20.69
CA GLU A 204 0.40 9.91 -21.03
C GLU A 204 1.45 9.00 -21.69
N GLY A 205 1.60 7.76 -21.22
CA GLY A 205 2.56 6.80 -21.76
C GLY A 205 2.23 6.33 -23.18
N TRP A 206 0.94 6.10 -23.47
CA TRP A 206 0.51 5.61 -24.79
C TRP A 206 0.25 6.74 -25.80
N LEU A 207 -0.37 7.84 -25.39
CA LEU A 207 -0.72 8.96 -26.28
C LEU A 207 0.40 10.00 -26.39
N GLY A 208 1.22 10.12 -25.35
CA GLY A 208 2.28 11.12 -25.31
C GLY A 208 3.47 10.76 -26.20
N PRO A 209 4.32 11.77 -26.49
CA PRO A 209 5.58 11.56 -27.19
C PRO A 209 6.56 10.70 -26.38
N LEU A 210 7.49 10.03 -27.08
CA LEU A 210 8.57 9.25 -26.45
C LEU A 210 9.69 10.13 -25.90
N ASP A 211 9.93 11.24 -26.59
CA ASP A 211 10.94 12.24 -26.26
C ASP A 211 10.27 13.37 -25.48
N ALA A 212 11.03 13.99 -24.57
CA ALA A 212 10.52 15.09 -23.76
C ALA A 212 10.11 16.26 -24.67
N PRO A 213 8.89 16.81 -24.53
CA PRO A 213 8.55 18.04 -25.21
C PRO A 213 9.52 19.14 -24.76
N PRO A 214 9.86 20.09 -25.64
CA PRO A 214 10.66 21.24 -25.23
C PRO A 214 9.96 21.91 -24.04
N PRO A 215 10.71 22.27 -22.98
CA PRO A 215 10.10 22.93 -21.83
C PRO A 215 9.32 24.15 -22.33
N PRO A 216 8.14 24.45 -21.74
CA PRO A 216 7.41 25.67 -22.07
C PRO A 216 8.37 26.84 -22.03
N LEU A 217 8.40 27.65 -23.09
CA LEU A 217 9.18 28.88 -23.14
C LEU A 217 8.61 29.82 -22.08
N GLU A 218 9.08 29.72 -20.84
CA GLU A 218 8.86 30.76 -19.86
C GLU A 218 9.50 32.04 -20.41
N GLU A 219 8.67 33.09 -20.45
CA GLU A 219 8.93 34.37 -21.06
C GLU A 219 10.22 34.98 -20.51
N LEU A 220 11.25 34.99 -21.36
CA LEU A 220 12.33 35.95 -21.26
C LEU A 220 11.75 37.36 -21.47
N THR A 221 11.37 38.03 -20.39
CA THR A 221 11.29 39.49 -20.34
C THR A 221 12.18 40.03 -19.23
N ALA A 222 13.38 40.46 -19.64
CA ALA A 222 14.08 41.72 -19.31
C ALA A 222 13.32 42.69 -18.38
N ASP A 223 13.88 43.40 -17.39
CA ASP A 223 15.22 44.00 -17.25
C ASP A 223 15.52 44.31 -15.77
N THR A 224 16.78 44.18 -15.35
CA THR A 224 17.52 45.29 -14.72
C THR A 224 19.02 45.03 -14.84
N PRO A 225 19.76 45.77 -15.68
CA PRO A 225 21.21 45.77 -15.66
C PRO A 225 21.70 46.80 -14.63
N LYS A 226 22.47 46.38 -13.63
CA LYS A 226 23.43 47.26 -12.93
C LYS A 226 24.68 46.48 -12.54
N ASP A 227 25.64 46.59 -13.46
CA ASP A 227 27.04 46.91 -13.24
C ASP A 227 27.87 46.09 -12.24
N ILE A 228 28.75 45.33 -12.86
CA ILE A 228 30.08 44.97 -12.38
C ILE A 228 30.84 46.25 -12.01
N SER A 229 31.35 46.32 -10.77
CA SER A 229 32.51 47.14 -10.43
C SER A 229 33.30 46.44 -9.33
N ALA A 230 34.22 45.58 -9.75
CA ALA A 230 35.37 45.21 -8.94
C ALA A 230 36.34 46.40 -8.89
N GLU A 231 36.74 46.85 -7.70
CA GLU A 231 38.15 46.91 -7.27
C GLU A 231 38.34 47.67 -5.94
N LYS A 232 39.23 47.09 -5.12
CA LYS A 232 40.12 47.72 -4.12
C LYS A 232 39.55 48.07 -2.74
N LEU A 233 39.95 47.31 -1.71
CA LEU A 233 41.17 47.60 -0.94
C LEU A 233 41.49 46.52 0.11
N VAL A 234 42.77 46.21 0.17
CA VAL A 234 43.50 45.29 1.06
C VAL A 234 43.56 45.85 2.48
N SER A 235 43.45 45.00 3.51
CA SER A 235 44.45 44.83 4.60
C SER A 235 43.82 44.29 5.89
N LEU A 236 44.31 43.15 6.38
CA LEU A 236 45.07 43.00 7.64
C LEU A 236 45.03 41.56 8.14
N ALA A 237 46.23 41.07 8.46
CA ALA A 237 46.55 39.73 8.90
C ALA A 237 46.22 39.47 10.38
N ASN A 238 45.84 38.21 10.66
CA ASN A 238 46.18 37.28 11.78
C ASN A 238 47.08 37.75 12.95
N PRO A 239 47.16 37.05 14.13
CA PRO A 239 46.80 35.62 14.39
C PRO A 239 46.22 35.28 15.81
N GLU A 240 45.97 33.97 16.05
CA GLU A 240 46.19 33.22 17.33
C GLU A 240 45.24 33.52 18.55
N ILE A 241 44.64 32.61 19.35
CA ILE A 241 45.08 31.36 20.02
C ILE A 241 43.87 30.67 20.74
N ALA A 242 44.03 29.36 21.03
CA ALA A 242 43.40 28.50 22.07
C ALA A 242 42.01 27.89 21.78
N SER A 243 41.81 26.57 21.55
CA SER A 243 42.27 25.31 22.20
C SER A 243 41.39 24.85 23.39
N ILE A 244 41.26 23.51 23.54
CA ILE A 244 40.72 22.68 24.66
C ILE A 244 39.27 22.18 24.46
N ASP A 245 38.87 20.90 24.59
CA ASP A 245 39.47 19.56 24.80
C ASP A 245 38.33 18.55 24.46
N SER A 246 38.54 17.44 23.71
CA SER A 246 38.83 16.05 24.19
C SER A 246 37.70 15.31 24.96
N PRO A 247 37.69 13.95 25.10
CA PRO A 247 38.26 12.88 24.25
C PRO A 247 37.44 11.55 24.14
N GLU A 248 37.93 10.67 23.25
CA GLU A 248 38.15 9.20 23.33
C GLU A 248 37.14 8.19 23.90
N PHE A 249 36.92 7.12 23.11
CA PHE A 249 37.13 5.74 23.56
C PHE A 249 37.70 4.86 22.42
N SER A 250 38.89 4.33 22.65
CA SER A 250 39.65 3.33 21.88
C SER A 250 39.31 1.91 22.39
N GLU A 251 39.26 0.86 21.58
CA GLU A 251 40.31 -0.11 21.17
C GLU A 251 39.53 -1.25 20.45
N GLU A 252 40.01 -2.03 19.48
CA GLU A 252 41.23 -2.83 19.45
C GLU A 252 41.46 -3.41 18.03
N LYS A 253 42.74 -3.71 17.71
CA LYS A 253 43.33 -4.11 16.41
C LYS A 253 43.00 -5.52 15.91
N LYS A 254 43.14 -5.75 14.59
CA LYS A 254 43.86 -6.90 14.00
C LYS A 254 44.26 -6.71 12.52
N ASP A 255 45.57 -6.59 12.33
CA ASP A 255 46.50 -7.08 11.29
C ASP A 255 46.28 -6.86 9.77
N GLU A 256 47.28 -6.19 9.18
CA GLU A 256 47.55 -5.91 7.76
C GLU A 256 48.26 -7.07 7.02
N ILE A 257 47.95 -7.24 5.73
CA ILE A 257 48.83 -7.76 4.66
C ILE A 257 48.50 -6.92 3.38
N PRO A 258 49.48 -6.49 2.55
CA PRO A 258 49.39 -5.25 1.76
C PRO A 258 48.86 -5.40 0.31
N GLU A 259 48.32 -4.29 -0.20
CA GLU A 259 47.81 -4.03 -1.57
C GLU A 259 48.91 -3.94 -2.65
N PRO A 260 48.54 -4.14 -3.93
CA PRO A 260 49.09 -3.37 -5.04
C PRO A 260 48.05 -2.37 -5.59
N LYS A 261 48.50 -1.11 -5.69
CA LYS A 261 47.81 0.06 -6.24
C LYS A 261 47.36 -0.14 -7.70
N ILE A 262 46.13 0.27 -7.99
CA ILE A 262 45.71 0.72 -9.32
C ILE A 262 45.10 2.11 -9.13
N GLU A 263 45.78 3.12 -9.66
CA GLU A 263 45.33 4.51 -9.75
C GLU A 263 44.43 4.65 -10.97
N GLU A 264 43.16 5.01 -10.79
CA GLU A 264 42.32 5.62 -11.83
C GLU A 264 41.77 6.96 -11.32
N PRO A 265 41.79 8.02 -12.15
CA PRO A 265 41.48 9.38 -11.73
C PRO A 265 39.97 9.63 -11.62
N GLU A 266 39.56 10.21 -10.49
CA GLU A 266 38.24 10.80 -10.28
C GLU A 266 38.02 11.96 -11.27
N LYS A 267 37.10 11.75 -12.22
CA LYS A 267 36.31 12.82 -12.82
C LYS A 267 34.91 12.73 -12.23
N GLU A 268 34.65 13.56 -11.21
CA GLU A 268 33.29 13.94 -10.86
C GLU A 268 32.70 14.73 -12.02
N GLU A 269 32.05 14.03 -12.95
CA GLU A 269 31.03 14.66 -13.80
C GLU A 269 29.82 14.94 -12.92
N GLU A 270 29.63 16.22 -12.58
CA GLU A 270 28.39 16.75 -12.02
C GLU A 270 27.22 16.35 -12.94
N LYS A 271 26.56 15.24 -12.59
CA LYS A 271 25.25 14.93 -13.16
C LYS A 271 24.32 16.09 -12.80
N PRO A 272 23.61 16.70 -13.75
CA PRO A 272 22.66 17.76 -13.43
C PRO A 272 21.68 17.22 -12.39
N ALA A 273 21.53 17.95 -11.29
CA ALA A 273 20.60 17.59 -10.23
C ALA A 273 19.23 17.35 -10.86
N LYS A 274 18.75 16.11 -10.83
CA LYS A 274 17.41 15.77 -11.31
C LYS A 274 16.42 16.73 -10.64
N PRO A 275 15.48 17.32 -11.39
CA PRO A 275 14.54 18.27 -10.82
C PRO A 275 13.90 17.64 -9.58
N ALA A 276 13.82 18.40 -8.48
CA ALA A 276 13.36 17.90 -7.18
C ALA A 276 11.87 17.49 -7.15
N GLY A 277 11.17 17.56 -8.29
CA GLY A 277 9.75 17.26 -8.45
C GLY A 277 9.49 16.24 -9.56
N PRO A 278 8.24 15.76 -9.67
CA PRO A 278 7.85 14.83 -10.71
C PRO A 278 8.12 15.43 -12.09
N THR A 279 8.39 14.58 -13.09
CA THR A 279 8.54 15.05 -14.47
C THR A 279 7.25 15.76 -14.90
N PRO A 280 7.32 16.87 -15.65
CA PRO A 280 6.13 17.49 -16.21
C PRO A 280 5.41 16.51 -17.14
N ALA A 281 4.08 16.62 -17.22
CA ALA A 281 3.29 15.79 -18.12
C ALA A 281 3.60 16.12 -19.58
N TYR A 282 3.74 15.09 -20.43
CA TYR A 282 4.10 15.30 -21.83
C TYR A 282 2.92 15.62 -22.75
N ILE A 283 1.70 15.34 -22.30
CA ILE A 283 0.45 15.58 -23.02
C ILE A 283 -0.63 15.93 -22.01
N TYR A 284 -1.50 16.89 -22.28
CA TYR A 284 -2.60 17.27 -21.39
C TYR A 284 -3.91 16.53 -21.73
N PRO A 285 -4.87 16.41 -20.79
CA PRO A 285 -6.12 15.69 -21.06
C PRO A 285 -6.95 16.30 -22.20
N SER A 286 -6.82 17.60 -22.43
CA SER A 286 -7.42 18.32 -23.57
C SER A 286 -6.92 17.84 -24.93
N GLU A 287 -5.73 17.24 -24.98
CA GLU A 287 -5.05 16.81 -26.21
C GLU A 287 -5.25 15.32 -26.52
N TYR A 288 -5.93 14.56 -25.65
CA TYR A 288 -6.14 13.12 -25.85
C TYR A 288 -6.85 12.78 -27.15
N SER A 289 -7.89 13.55 -27.49
CA SER A 289 -8.70 13.31 -28.69
C SER A 289 -7.91 13.56 -29.98
N SER A 290 -6.94 14.47 -29.97
CA SER A 290 -6.09 14.78 -31.14
C SER A 290 -4.84 13.91 -31.22
N ALA A 291 -4.48 13.19 -30.15
CA ALA A 291 -3.30 12.35 -30.12
C ALA A 291 -3.42 11.10 -31.01
N ILE A 292 -2.30 10.73 -31.62
CA ILE A 292 -2.18 9.56 -32.49
C ILE A 292 -1.81 8.35 -31.64
N LEU A 293 -2.52 7.24 -31.82
CA LEU A 293 -2.19 5.99 -31.16
C LEU A 293 -0.95 5.33 -31.78
N PRO A 294 0.00 4.85 -30.97
CA PRO A 294 1.11 4.06 -31.46
C PRO A 294 0.62 2.70 -31.96
N HIS A 295 1.31 2.16 -32.97
CA HIS A 295 1.02 0.84 -33.52
C HIS A 295 1.42 -0.30 -32.58
N THR A 296 2.26 -0.02 -31.57
CA THR A 296 2.71 -0.98 -30.55
C THR A 296 1.71 -1.19 -29.42
N ILE A 297 0.61 -0.43 -29.38
CA ILE A 297 -0.40 -0.56 -28.33
C ILE A 297 -1.02 -1.97 -28.37
N PRO A 298 -1.09 -2.67 -27.23
CA PRO A 298 -1.70 -3.99 -27.18
C PRO A 298 -3.22 -3.91 -27.45
N GLN A 299 -3.80 -5.04 -27.86
CA GLN A 299 -5.24 -5.15 -28.09
C GLN A 299 -6.03 -5.05 -26.79
N SER A 300 -5.51 -5.59 -25.70
CA SER A 300 -6.05 -5.50 -24.34
C SER A 300 -4.90 -5.25 -23.37
N PHE A 301 -5.12 -4.39 -22.38
CA PHE A 301 -4.17 -4.18 -21.30
C PHE A 301 -4.27 -5.29 -20.27
N ASP A 302 -3.19 -5.42 -19.50
CA ASP A 302 -3.16 -6.25 -18.30
C ASP A 302 -4.26 -5.84 -17.33
N SER A 303 -4.71 -6.81 -16.51
CA SER A 303 -5.81 -6.57 -15.59
C SER A 303 -5.38 -5.62 -14.49
N SER A 304 -6.14 -4.55 -14.31
CA SER A 304 -5.92 -3.55 -13.26
C SER A 304 -6.95 -3.72 -12.15
N ILE A 305 -6.51 -3.65 -10.90
CA ILE A 305 -7.39 -3.68 -9.72
C ILE A 305 -7.10 -2.46 -8.83
N PRO A 306 -8.07 -1.54 -8.71
CA PRO A 306 -8.06 -0.51 -7.69
C PRO A 306 -8.43 -1.11 -6.32
N VAL A 307 -7.62 -0.83 -5.30
CA VAL A 307 -7.79 -1.30 -3.92
C VAL A 307 -8.07 -0.14 -3.00
N GLU A 308 -9.06 -0.30 -2.11
CA GLU A 308 -9.41 0.72 -1.12
C GLU A 308 -8.23 1.10 -0.22
N PHE A 309 -8.10 2.40 0.03
CA PHE A 309 -7.09 2.94 0.95
C PHE A 309 -7.69 4.09 1.78
N PRO A 310 -8.53 3.76 2.78
CA PRO A 310 -9.18 4.78 3.60
C PRO A 310 -8.15 5.49 4.49
N HIS A 311 -7.85 6.74 4.17
CA HIS A 311 -6.92 7.57 4.94
C HIS A 311 -7.58 8.91 5.30
N LEU A 312 -8.11 8.99 6.52
CA LEU A 312 -8.80 10.17 7.02
C LEU A 312 -7.88 10.98 7.93
N LEU A 313 -7.73 12.28 7.69
CA LEU A 313 -6.91 13.21 8.49
C LEU A 313 -7.75 14.14 9.40
N GLY A 314 -7.19 14.58 10.54
CA GLY A 314 -7.79 15.60 11.42
C GLY A 314 -8.32 15.11 12.79
N PHE A 315 -8.38 16.04 13.77
CA PHE A 315 -8.79 15.76 15.15
C PHE A 315 -10.30 15.52 15.32
N LEU A 316 -11.14 16.32 14.64
CA LEU A 316 -12.60 16.14 14.67
C LEU A 316 -13.06 14.81 14.08
N ASN A 317 -12.22 14.20 13.25
CA ASN A 317 -12.43 12.91 12.61
C ASN A 317 -11.96 11.71 13.46
N THR A 318 -11.45 11.97 14.67
CA THR A 318 -11.02 10.91 15.61
C THR A 318 -12.08 9.85 15.94
N PRO A 319 -13.38 10.15 16.17
CA PRO A 319 -14.38 9.10 16.43
C PRO A 319 -14.55 8.17 15.23
N ILE A 320 -14.53 8.70 14.00
CA ILE A 320 -14.62 7.90 12.76
C ILE A 320 -13.37 7.04 12.61
N ARG A 321 -12.19 7.59 12.90
CA ARG A 321 -10.93 6.83 12.91
C ARG A 321 -10.94 5.69 13.93
N VAL A 322 -11.46 5.92 15.13
CA VAL A 322 -11.58 4.86 16.16
C VAL A 322 -12.55 3.77 15.69
N TYR A 323 -13.68 4.14 15.08
CA TYR A 323 -14.60 3.17 14.49
C TYR A 323 -13.92 2.32 13.40
N ARG A 324 -13.22 2.94 12.45
CA ARG A 324 -12.46 2.23 11.40
C ARG A 324 -11.36 1.35 11.97
N PHE A 325 -10.68 1.82 13.02
CA PHE A 325 -9.63 1.06 13.70
C PHE A 325 -10.16 -0.20 14.40
N LEU A 326 -11.43 -0.22 14.81
CA LEU A 326 -12.10 -1.37 15.41
C LEU A 326 -12.89 -2.23 14.41
N THR A 327 -12.87 -1.88 13.12
CA THR A 327 -13.60 -2.56 12.04
C THR A 327 -12.70 -2.90 10.85
N GLN A 328 -11.39 -3.05 11.08
CA GLN A 328 -10.40 -3.32 10.02
C GLN A 328 -10.62 -4.66 9.33
N ARG A 329 -11.38 -5.58 9.94
CA ARG A 329 -11.75 -6.85 9.33
C ARG A 329 -12.53 -6.71 8.02
N HIS A 330 -13.34 -5.66 7.86
CA HIS A 330 -14.15 -5.45 6.66
C HIS A 330 -13.26 -5.01 5.50
N LEU A 331 -12.40 -4.02 5.74
CA LEU A 331 -11.35 -3.62 4.81
C LEU A 331 -10.46 -4.82 4.41
N ALA A 332 -10.05 -5.65 5.38
CA ALA A 332 -9.25 -6.84 5.08
C ALA A 332 -9.97 -7.84 4.18
N GLU A 333 -11.30 -7.93 4.27
CA GLU A 333 -12.12 -8.82 3.44
C GLU A 333 -12.22 -8.27 2.02
N ASP A 334 -12.49 -6.98 1.88
CA ASP A 334 -12.62 -6.31 0.58
C ASP A 334 -11.29 -6.32 -0.19
N VAL A 335 -10.20 -5.89 0.46
CA VAL A 335 -8.85 -5.94 -0.10
C VAL A 335 -8.42 -7.39 -0.39
N GLY A 336 -8.77 -8.31 0.51
CA GLY A 336 -8.44 -9.73 0.34
C GLY A 336 -9.08 -10.35 -0.89
N ARG A 337 -10.36 -10.04 -1.14
CA ARG A 337 -11.10 -10.46 -2.32
C ARG A 337 -10.48 -9.93 -3.60
N GLU A 338 -10.17 -8.64 -3.63
CA GLU A 338 -9.57 -7.96 -4.78
C GLU A 338 -8.19 -8.49 -5.12
N VAL A 339 -7.30 -8.63 -4.13
CA VAL A 339 -5.96 -9.19 -4.35
C VAL A 339 -6.03 -10.65 -4.78
N ALA A 340 -6.92 -11.46 -4.17
CA ALA A 340 -7.10 -12.86 -4.57
C ALA A 340 -7.59 -12.99 -6.02
N ALA A 341 -8.50 -12.11 -6.47
CA ALA A 341 -8.94 -12.08 -7.86
C ALA A 341 -7.79 -11.83 -8.84
N LEU A 342 -6.88 -10.89 -8.52
CA LEU A 342 -5.70 -10.62 -9.33
C LEU A 342 -4.75 -11.82 -9.40
N VAL A 343 -4.53 -12.45 -8.24
CA VAL A 343 -3.57 -13.54 -8.08
C VAL A 343 -4.05 -14.84 -8.73
N LEU A 344 -5.35 -15.12 -8.70
CA LEU A 344 -5.90 -16.26 -9.44
C LEU A 344 -5.95 -15.99 -10.94
N ALA A 345 -6.29 -14.76 -11.35
CA ALA A 345 -6.42 -14.34 -12.75
C ALA A 345 -7.32 -15.24 -13.63
N ASN A 346 -8.26 -15.97 -13.01
CA ASN A 346 -9.20 -16.85 -13.71
C ASN A 346 -10.22 -16.07 -14.56
N SER A 347 -10.64 -14.89 -14.09
CA SER A 347 -11.62 -14.05 -14.77
C SER A 347 -11.18 -12.59 -14.83
N ALA A 348 -11.11 -12.06 -16.05
CA ALA A 348 -10.95 -10.65 -16.33
C ALA A 348 -12.15 -10.17 -17.16
N ARG A 349 -12.70 -9.01 -16.81
CA ARG A 349 -13.77 -8.37 -17.55
C ARG A 349 -13.35 -6.96 -17.99
N PRO A 350 -13.88 -6.44 -19.11
CA PRO A 350 -13.79 -5.01 -19.40
C PRO A 350 -14.46 -4.18 -18.30
N TYR A 351 -14.02 -2.93 -18.14
CA TYR A 351 -14.72 -1.96 -17.29
C TYR A 351 -16.07 -1.57 -17.92
N HIS A 352 -17.09 -1.37 -17.10
CA HIS A 352 -18.41 -1.01 -17.60
C HIS A 352 -18.45 0.45 -18.06
N GLU A 353 -19.06 0.67 -19.22
CA GLU A 353 -19.58 1.98 -19.59
C GLU A 353 -20.99 2.08 -18.98
N ASN A 354 -21.15 2.95 -17.98
CA ASN A 354 -22.47 3.20 -17.40
C ASN A 354 -23.25 4.10 -18.36
N THR A 355 -23.63 3.54 -19.50
CA THR A 355 -24.73 4.09 -20.29
C THR A 355 -25.97 3.81 -19.45
N LEU A 356 -26.62 4.85 -18.95
CA LEU A 356 -27.94 4.70 -18.32
C LEU A 356 -28.84 4.03 -19.35
N SER A 357 -29.04 2.72 -19.21
CA SER A 357 -29.94 1.94 -20.03
C SER A 357 -31.35 2.41 -19.72
N VAL A 358 -31.93 3.21 -20.62
CA VAL A 358 -33.34 3.64 -20.63
C VAL A 358 -34.28 2.48 -21.05
N ASP A 359 -33.82 1.23 -20.96
CA ASP A 359 -34.62 0.04 -21.26
C ASP A 359 -35.09 -0.67 -19.98
N SER A 360 -35.61 0.10 -19.02
CA SER A 360 -36.57 -0.46 -18.05
C SER A 360 -37.97 -0.25 -18.62
N GLU A 361 -38.67 -1.36 -18.82
CA GLU A 361 -40.00 -1.49 -19.43
C GLU A 361 -40.99 -0.35 -19.07
N PRO A 362 -41.79 0.14 -20.04
CA PRO A 362 -42.79 1.15 -19.78
C PRO A 362 -43.99 0.52 -19.09
N THR A 363 -44.09 0.66 -17.76
CA THR A 363 -45.39 0.56 -17.10
C THR A 363 -46.24 1.74 -17.53
N ALA A 364 -47.34 1.40 -18.22
CA ALA A 364 -48.33 2.29 -18.77
C ALA A 364 -48.88 3.33 -17.77
N ALA A 365 -49.13 4.53 -18.32
CA ALA A 365 -50.18 5.51 -17.98
C ALA A 365 -49.65 6.91 -17.63
N ASN A 366 -49.44 7.75 -18.65
CA ASN A 366 -50.36 8.85 -18.94
C ASN A 366 -49.92 9.63 -20.19
N VAL A 367 -50.92 10.03 -20.95
CA VAL A 367 -50.86 10.74 -22.22
C VAL A 367 -50.77 12.24 -21.95
N ASP A 368 -49.81 12.93 -22.57
CA ASP A 368 -50.07 14.21 -23.22
C ASP A 368 -49.00 14.47 -24.32
N PRO A 369 -49.38 14.78 -25.57
CA PRO A 369 -48.45 14.99 -26.68
C PRO A 369 -48.26 16.49 -26.97
N THR A 370 -47.12 17.04 -26.56
CA THR A 370 -46.64 18.33 -27.08
C THR A 370 -45.21 18.15 -27.55
N PRO A 371 -44.93 18.16 -28.88
CA PRO A 371 -43.57 18.09 -29.38
C PRO A 371 -42.96 19.49 -29.31
N SER A 372 -42.13 19.74 -28.31
CA SER A 372 -41.24 20.90 -28.30
C SER A 372 -40.06 20.61 -29.23
N PRO A 373 -39.84 21.41 -30.31
CA PRO A 373 -38.76 21.18 -31.26
C PRO A 373 -37.54 22.00 -30.86
N ASP A 374 -36.99 21.77 -29.66
CA ASP A 374 -35.73 22.40 -29.23
C ASP A 374 -35.00 21.44 -28.29
N SER A 375 -34.42 20.39 -28.87
CA SER A 375 -33.29 19.69 -28.25
C SER A 375 -32.11 19.85 -29.19
N SER A 376 -31.40 20.95 -28.98
CA SER A 376 -30.05 21.13 -29.49
C SER A 376 -29.18 19.93 -29.08
N PHE A 377 -28.39 19.48 -30.05
CA PHE A 377 -27.49 18.32 -30.06
C PHE A 377 -26.31 18.41 -29.05
N THR A 378 -26.49 19.02 -27.87
CA THR A 378 -25.40 19.30 -26.92
C THR A 378 -25.57 18.69 -25.53
N ASP A 379 -26.69 18.08 -25.20
CA ASP A 379 -26.85 17.35 -23.92
C ASP A 379 -26.67 15.84 -24.12
N LEU A 380 -25.44 15.43 -24.42
CA LEU A 380 -25.02 14.07 -24.13
C LEU A 380 -24.83 13.99 -22.61
N THR A 381 -25.72 13.28 -21.91
CA THR A 381 -25.52 12.86 -20.52
C THR A 381 -24.09 12.32 -20.36
N PRO A 382 -23.33 12.74 -19.33
CA PRO A 382 -21.96 12.28 -19.15
C PRO A 382 -21.97 10.75 -19.09
N ARG A 383 -21.31 10.10 -20.06
CA ARG A 383 -21.04 8.67 -19.99
C ARG A 383 -20.11 8.49 -18.80
N ASN A 384 -20.64 8.03 -17.68
CA ASN A 384 -19.83 7.77 -16.50
C ASN A 384 -19.17 6.41 -16.70
N HIS A 385 -17.87 6.41 -16.99
CA HIS A 385 -17.09 5.17 -17.09
C HIS A 385 -16.84 4.65 -15.67
N GLU A 386 -16.91 3.33 -15.45
CA GLU A 386 -16.60 2.71 -14.15
C GLU A 386 -15.23 3.20 -13.62
N GLN A 387 -14.25 3.32 -14.50
CA GLN A 387 -12.91 3.82 -14.15
C GLN A 387 -12.92 5.21 -13.52
N GLN A 388 -13.87 6.08 -13.87
CA GLN A 388 -13.96 7.44 -13.33
C GLN A 388 -14.57 7.46 -11.93
N THR A 389 -15.53 6.59 -11.64
CA THR A 389 -16.30 6.58 -10.37
C THR A 389 -15.71 5.65 -9.30
N VAL A 390 -14.80 4.75 -9.68
CA VAL A 390 -14.09 3.85 -8.76
C VAL A 390 -13.50 4.61 -7.57
N MET A 391 -13.90 4.26 -6.34
CA MET A 391 -13.41 4.85 -5.08
C MET A 391 -13.57 6.39 -4.97
N GLU A 392 -14.52 6.99 -5.70
CA GLU A 392 -14.77 8.44 -5.67
C GLU A 392 -15.13 8.95 -4.26
N ALA A 393 -15.83 8.14 -3.45
CA ALA A 393 -16.16 8.48 -2.07
C ALA A 393 -14.92 8.82 -1.21
N ALA A 394 -13.75 8.25 -1.52
CA ALA A 394 -12.51 8.50 -0.81
C ALA A 394 -11.99 9.94 -1.00
N GLU A 395 -12.35 10.62 -2.09
CA GLU A 395 -11.91 12.00 -2.37
C GLU A 395 -12.47 12.98 -1.33
N SER A 396 -13.70 12.76 -0.89
CA SER A 396 -14.36 13.57 0.14
C SER A 396 -13.66 13.52 1.51
N GLU A 397 -12.85 12.49 1.73
CA GLU A 397 -12.14 12.23 2.99
C GLU A 397 -10.73 12.80 3.01
N TRP A 398 -10.26 13.31 1.87
CA TRP A 398 -8.95 13.92 1.77
C TRP A 398 -8.82 15.17 2.62
N HIS A 399 -7.60 15.43 3.07
CA HIS A 399 -7.35 16.55 3.96
C HIS A 399 -7.59 17.90 3.24
N LYS A 400 -8.05 18.90 4.00
CA LYS A 400 -8.34 20.25 3.48
C LYS A 400 -7.13 20.92 2.83
N SER A 401 -5.91 20.54 3.22
CA SER A 401 -4.68 21.07 2.61
C SER A 401 -4.57 20.73 1.12
N VAL A 402 -5.14 19.60 0.70
CA VAL A 402 -5.11 19.16 -0.70
C VAL A 402 -5.91 20.13 -1.56
N HIS A 403 -7.07 20.54 -1.05
CA HIS A 403 -8.00 21.43 -1.74
C HIS A 403 -7.57 22.90 -1.76
N LYS A 404 -6.51 23.27 -1.03
CA LYS A 404 -5.94 24.62 -1.14
C LYS A 404 -5.33 24.75 -2.53
N ARG A 405 -5.82 25.72 -3.29
CA ARG A 405 -5.17 26.11 -4.54
C ARG A 405 -3.96 26.98 -4.19
N ASP A 406 -2.84 26.75 -4.86
CA ASP A 406 -1.72 27.66 -4.75
C ASP A 406 -2.16 29.03 -5.28
N GLU A 407 -1.81 30.10 -4.55
CA GLU A 407 -2.20 31.47 -4.89
C GLU A 407 -1.46 31.97 -6.14
N ASP A 408 -0.36 31.31 -6.49
CA ASP A 408 0.34 31.47 -7.75
C ASP A 408 -0.46 30.75 -8.83
N GLY A 409 -1.10 31.51 -9.71
CA GLY A 409 -1.96 31.05 -10.83
C GLY A 409 -1.23 30.25 -11.91
N ASN A 410 -0.25 29.43 -11.51
CA ASN A 410 0.48 28.55 -12.38
C ASN A 410 -0.45 27.42 -12.84
N LEU A 411 -0.53 27.23 -14.16
CA LEU A 411 -1.35 26.24 -14.87
C LEU A 411 -0.86 24.79 -14.65
N LYS A 412 -0.31 24.50 -13.46
CA LYS A 412 0.22 23.20 -13.13
C LYS A 412 -0.94 22.27 -12.82
N GLU A 413 -1.08 21.25 -13.67
CA GLU A 413 -2.05 20.17 -13.49
C GLU A 413 -1.92 19.56 -12.09
N ARG A 414 -3.07 19.30 -11.46
CA ARG A 414 -3.16 18.72 -10.13
C ARG A 414 -3.83 17.37 -10.25
N GLU A 415 -3.03 16.34 -10.48
CA GLU A 415 -3.52 15.00 -10.82
C GLU A 415 -4.49 14.43 -9.77
N TRP A 416 -4.40 14.85 -8.50
CA TRP A 416 -5.34 14.43 -7.47
C TRP A 416 -6.68 15.16 -7.53
N LEU A 417 -6.71 16.45 -7.84
CA LEU A 417 -7.95 17.24 -7.81
C LEU A 417 -8.67 17.26 -9.16
N ASP A 418 -7.93 17.16 -10.26
CA ASP A 418 -8.50 17.22 -11.60
C ASP A 418 -9.34 15.97 -11.89
N ASP A 419 -10.40 16.12 -12.67
CA ASP A 419 -11.31 15.02 -13.00
C ASP A 419 -10.61 13.97 -13.86
N VAL A 420 -11.00 12.70 -13.69
CA VAL A 420 -10.44 11.61 -14.48
C VAL A 420 -10.98 11.68 -15.91
N VAL A 421 -10.17 12.22 -16.82
CA VAL A 421 -10.47 12.22 -18.26
C VAL A 421 -9.93 10.95 -18.90
N LEU A 422 -10.75 10.28 -19.70
CA LEU A 422 -10.40 9.03 -20.38
C LEU A 422 -10.48 9.19 -21.90
N ASP A 423 -9.47 8.66 -22.59
CA ASP A 423 -9.57 8.36 -24.03
C ASP A 423 -10.31 7.02 -24.19
N GLN A 424 -11.42 7.02 -24.93
CA GLN A 424 -12.23 5.83 -25.20
C GLN A 424 -11.41 4.68 -25.81
N ARG A 425 -10.39 5.00 -26.61
CA ARG A 425 -9.52 4.01 -27.25
C ARG A 425 -8.70 3.27 -26.20
N ILE A 426 -8.28 3.94 -25.15
CA ILE A 426 -7.52 3.33 -24.06
C ILE A 426 -8.47 2.66 -23.06
N ALA A 427 -9.55 3.34 -22.68
CA ALA A 427 -10.52 2.85 -21.71
C ALA A 427 -11.15 1.51 -22.13
N SER A 428 -11.48 1.34 -23.41
CA SER A 428 -12.03 0.09 -23.96
C SER A 428 -11.06 -1.10 -23.93
N ARG A 429 -9.74 -0.85 -23.84
CA ARG A 429 -8.70 -1.88 -23.73
C ARG A 429 -8.41 -2.27 -22.29
N MET A 430 -8.83 -1.47 -21.31
CA MET A 430 -8.60 -1.75 -19.90
C MET A 430 -9.49 -2.88 -19.40
N GLN A 431 -8.91 -3.77 -18.60
CA GLN A 431 -9.62 -4.88 -17.98
C GLN A 431 -9.49 -4.80 -16.46
N ARG A 432 -10.53 -5.27 -15.77
CA ARG A 432 -10.58 -5.46 -14.33
C ARG A 432 -10.59 -6.95 -14.03
N ALA A 433 -9.66 -7.40 -13.19
CA ALA A 433 -9.72 -8.76 -12.68
C ALA A 433 -10.84 -8.88 -11.65
N THR A 434 -11.61 -9.95 -11.76
CA THR A 434 -12.76 -10.26 -10.92
C THR A 434 -12.62 -11.66 -10.36
N LEU A 435 -13.19 -11.89 -9.18
CA LEU A 435 -13.21 -13.23 -8.60
C LEU A 435 -14.30 -14.06 -9.29
N SER A 436 -13.96 -15.27 -9.74
CA SER A 436 -14.95 -16.19 -10.33
C SER A 436 -15.97 -16.61 -9.27
N LEU A 437 -17.20 -16.91 -9.68
CA LEU A 437 -18.26 -17.41 -8.78
C LEU A 437 -17.83 -18.70 -8.06
N GLU A 438 -17.02 -19.54 -8.71
CA GLU A 438 -16.48 -20.76 -8.13
C GLU A 438 -15.46 -20.46 -7.02
N ASP A 439 -14.58 -19.49 -7.25
CA ASP A 439 -13.59 -19.04 -6.28
C ASP A 439 -14.23 -18.30 -5.10
N GLU A 440 -15.32 -17.56 -5.35
CA GLU A 440 -16.13 -16.95 -4.30
C GLU A 440 -16.78 -18.00 -3.39
N ALA A 441 -17.43 -19.01 -3.97
CA ALA A 441 -18.02 -20.11 -3.22
C ALA A 441 -16.95 -20.88 -2.44
N ARG A 442 -15.77 -21.10 -3.04
CA ARG A 442 -14.63 -21.74 -2.38
C ARG A 442 -14.12 -20.90 -1.20
N SER A 443 -14.04 -19.58 -1.35
CA SER A 443 -13.67 -18.68 -0.26
C SER A 443 -14.61 -18.84 0.94
N GLN A 444 -15.92 -18.99 0.70
CA GLN A 444 -16.92 -19.20 1.74
C GLN A 444 -16.74 -20.55 2.43
N ARG A 445 -16.49 -21.64 1.68
CA ARG A 445 -16.20 -22.96 2.27
C ARG A 445 -14.93 -22.97 3.12
N ILE A 446 -13.89 -22.23 2.72
CA ILE A 446 -12.67 -22.05 3.51
C ILE A 446 -12.97 -21.27 4.79
N ALA A 447 -13.79 -20.22 4.71
CA ALA A 447 -14.23 -19.46 5.89
C ALA A 447 -15.03 -20.34 6.88
N GLU A 448 -15.87 -21.22 6.36
CA GLU A 448 -16.64 -22.22 7.12
C GLU A 448 -15.81 -23.43 7.57
N GLN A 449 -14.52 -23.48 7.20
CA GLN A 449 -13.59 -24.56 7.55
C GLN A 449 -13.92 -25.92 6.94
N GLN A 450 -14.76 -25.97 5.90
CA GLN A 450 -15.11 -27.18 5.16
C GLN A 450 -14.01 -27.58 4.16
N GLU A 451 -13.34 -26.59 3.60
CA GLU A 451 -12.26 -26.75 2.63
C GLU A 451 -10.97 -26.11 3.15
N TYR A 452 -9.83 -26.59 2.67
CA TYR A 452 -8.50 -26.04 2.95
C TYR A 452 -7.79 -25.66 1.63
N ILE A 453 -6.46 -25.65 1.62
CA ILE A 453 -5.68 -25.44 0.41
C ILE A 453 -6.03 -26.56 -0.59
N LEU A 454 -6.16 -26.19 -1.87
CA LEU A 454 -6.53 -27.13 -2.93
C LEU A 454 -5.55 -28.32 -2.93
N GLY A 455 -6.10 -29.53 -2.79
CA GLY A 455 -5.31 -30.77 -2.77
C GLY A 455 -4.71 -31.17 -1.40
N GLU A 456 -5.03 -30.46 -0.32
CA GLU A 456 -4.53 -30.79 1.03
C GLU A 456 -5.63 -30.94 2.08
N GLU A 457 -5.36 -31.81 3.04
CA GLU A 457 -6.17 -31.92 4.25
C GLU A 457 -5.72 -30.92 5.31
N ARG A 458 -6.68 -30.37 6.05
CA ARG A 458 -6.39 -29.41 7.12
C ARG A 458 -5.61 -30.10 8.24
N PRO A 459 -4.46 -29.54 8.68
CA PRO A 459 -3.72 -30.12 9.80
C PRO A 459 -4.55 -30.06 11.10
N ALA A 460 -4.36 -31.04 11.97
CA ALA A 460 -5.09 -31.13 13.23
C ALA A 460 -4.84 -29.87 14.09
N PRO A 461 -5.90 -29.27 14.70
CA PRO A 461 -5.75 -28.05 15.47
C PRO A 461 -4.89 -28.31 16.73
N VAL A 462 -3.71 -27.70 16.78
CA VAL A 462 -2.84 -27.75 17.96
C VAL A 462 -3.36 -26.77 19.02
N PRO A 463 -3.66 -27.22 20.26
CA PRO A 463 -4.18 -26.32 21.28
C PRO A 463 -3.14 -25.26 21.67
N PHE A 464 -3.60 -24.07 22.05
CA PHE A 464 -2.76 -22.89 22.28
C PHE A 464 -1.60 -23.14 23.25
N TRP A 465 -1.82 -23.84 24.37
CA TRP A 465 -0.76 -24.17 25.33
C TRP A 465 0.38 -25.00 24.73
N LYS A 466 0.12 -25.86 23.74
CA LYS A 466 1.10 -26.74 23.10
C LYS A 466 1.88 -25.94 22.07
N ARG A 467 1.23 -25.02 21.36
CA ARG A 467 1.91 -24.01 20.53
C ARG A 467 2.84 -23.13 21.37
N MET A 468 2.36 -22.57 22.47
CA MET A 468 3.20 -21.79 23.39
C MET A 468 4.35 -22.62 23.97
N TRP A 469 4.11 -23.88 24.31
CA TRP A 469 5.15 -24.77 24.82
C TRP A 469 6.25 -25.06 23.77
N ILE A 470 5.86 -25.16 22.48
CA ILE A 470 6.79 -25.34 21.34
C ILE A 470 7.53 -24.03 21.03
N ASP A 471 6.81 -22.91 20.85
CA ASP A 471 7.39 -21.61 20.47
C ASP A 471 8.38 -21.08 21.51
N TYR A 472 8.15 -21.39 22.80
CA TYR A 472 9.04 -21.01 23.91
C TYR A 472 10.04 -22.11 24.28
N GLY A 473 10.23 -23.12 23.41
CA GLY A 473 11.38 -24.03 23.43
C GLY A 473 11.32 -25.18 24.45
N TYR A 474 10.18 -25.43 25.10
CA TYR A 474 10.05 -26.52 26.07
C TYR A 474 9.50 -27.83 25.45
N GLY A 475 9.02 -27.80 24.20
CA GLY A 475 8.52 -29.00 23.52
C GLY A 475 8.99 -29.14 22.08
N GLU A 476 9.32 -30.36 21.70
CA GLU A 476 9.49 -30.74 20.30
C GLU A 476 8.11 -30.97 19.66
N SER A 477 7.88 -30.45 18.45
CA SER A 477 6.68 -30.79 17.68
C SER A 477 6.86 -32.11 16.95
N ASP A 478 5.79 -32.90 16.82
CA ASP A 478 5.79 -34.14 16.02
C ASP A 478 6.16 -33.88 14.55
N GLU A 479 5.92 -32.67 14.04
CA GLU A 479 6.29 -32.24 12.69
C GLU A 479 7.79 -31.92 12.54
N VAL A 480 8.45 -31.39 13.59
CA VAL A 480 9.91 -31.21 13.62
C VAL A 480 10.60 -32.56 13.81
N LEU A 481 10.02 -33.48 14.58
CA LEU A 481 10.47 -34.88 14.68
C LEU A 481 10.38 -35.62 13.33
N ARG A 482 9.35 -35.35 12.52
CA ARG A 482 9.23 -35.89 11.14
C ARG A 482 10.21 -35.27 10.14
N ARG A 483 10.68 -34.04 10.37
CA ARG A 483 11.63 -33.32 9.50
C ARG A 483 13.10 -33.56 9.84
N LYS A 484 13.41 -34.05 11.05
CA LYS A 484 14.77 -34.52 11.35
C LYS A 484 15.04 -35.75 10.48
N PRO A 485 16.12 -35.79 9.68
CA PRO A 485 16.53 -37.04 9.07
C PRO A 485 16.79 -38.03 10.20
N ILE A 486 16.18 -39.21 10.12
CA ILE A 486 16.56 -40.35 10.97
C ILE A 486 17.97 -40.73 10.53
N LEU A 487 18.98 -40.06 11.09
CA LEU A 487 20.29 -40.64 11.23
C LEU A 487 20.09 -41.81 12.18
N GLY A 488 19.77 -42.97 11.61
CA GLY A 488 19.93 -44.22 12.33
C GLY A 488 21.35 -44.26 12.84
N ASN A 489 21.53 -44.60 14.12
CA ASN A 489 22.82 -44.75 14.78
C ASN A 489 23.86 -45.35 13.81
N ILE A 490 24.69 -44.50 13.22
CA ILE A 490 26.00 -44.90 12.70
C ILE A 490 26.90 -44.68 13.89
N ASP A 491 26.89 -45.66 14.78
CA ASP A 491 27.99 -45.98 15.70
C ASP A 491 27.79 -47.46 16.03
N GLY A 492 28.28 -48.29 15.10
CA GLY A 492 28.43 -49.72 15.27
C GLY A 492 29.74 -50.02 15.99
N GLU A 493 29.85 -49.64 17.27
CA GLU A 493 30.91 -50.09 18.15
C GLU A 493 30.29 -50.77 19.37
N ASP A 494 30.10 -52.09 19.26
CA ASP A 494 30.08 -53.05 20.37
C ASP A 494 29.94 -54.49 19.84
N VAL A 495 30.90 -54.94 18.99
CA VAL A 495 31.32 -56.36 18.89
C VAL A 495 32.77 -56.40 18.38
N GLN A 496 33.74 -56.28 19.29
CA GLN A 496 34.90 -57.19 19.44
C GLN A 496 35.78 -56.79 20.62
#